data_AF-A0A537FLV0-F1
#
_entry.id   AF-A0A537FLV0-F1
#
_cell.length_a   1.000
_cell.length_b   1.000
_cell.length_c   1.000
_cell.angle_alpha   90.00
_cell.angle_beta   90.00
_cell.angle_gamma   90.00
#
_symmetry.space_group_name_H-M   'P 1'
#
loop_
_entity.id
_entity.type
_entity.pdbx_description
1 polymer ?
#
loop_
_entity_poly.entity_id
_entity_poly.type
_entity_poly.pdbx_seq_one_letter_code
_entity_poly.pdbx_strand_id
1 'polypeptide(L)' 'PGLRRMVIHTPVDWKDPFPVNRGRAVLMAQLEFDSEEAMNRAFASPERAAAREDFKRFMTYEGTVTHQAMATEEVWRKGK' A
#
# COMPACT_ATOMS: atom_id res chain seq x y z
N PRO A 1 -2.91 9.19 -12.81
CA PRO A 1 -4.05 10.10 -13.13
C PRO A 1 -5.27 9.81 -12.24
N GLY A 2 -6.06 10.81 -11.83
CA GLY A 2 -7.32 10.58 -11.10
C GLY A 2 -7.22 10.09 -9.65
N LEU A 3 -6.00 9.93 -9.11
CA LEU A 3 -5.78 9.63 -7.71
C LEU A 3 -6.35 10.77 -6.84
N ARG A 4 -7.07 10.44 -5.77
CA ARG A 4 -7.57 11.40 -4.79
C ARG A 4 -6.68 11.45 -3.55
N ARG A 5 -6.19 10.30 -3.10
CA ARG A 5 -5.39 10.18 -1.89
C ARG A 5 -4.47 8.97 -1.96
N MET A 6 -3.27 9.11 -1.39
CA MET A 6 -2.35 8.00 -1.15
C MET A 6 -1.95 7.99 0.32
N VAL A 7 -1.97 6.78 0.87
CA VAL A 7 -1.62 6.50 2.25
C VAL A 7 -0.62 5.37 2.28
N ILE A 8 0.44 5.54 3.06
CA ILE A 8 1.44 4.52 3.29
C ILE A 8 1.25 4.00 4.71
N HIS A 9 1.17 2.67 4.81
CA HIS A 9 1.06 1.96 6.08
C HIS A 9 2.37 1.26 6.38
N THR A 10 2.95 1.59 7.53
CA THR A 10 4.21 1.02 8.02
C THR A 10 3.91 0.07 9.19
N PRO A 11 4.51 -1.13 9.23
CA PRO A 11 4.31 -2.06 10.33
C PRO A 11 4.70 -1.45 11.67
N VAL A 12 3.93 -1.72 12.72
CA VAL A 12 4.27 -1.35 14.10
C VAL A 12 4.30 -2.56 15.01
N ASP A 13 5.09 -2.47 16.07
CA ASP A 13 5.05 -3.44 17.14
C ASP A 13 3.73 -3.37 17.91
N TRP A 14 3.25 -4.53 18.34
CA TRP A 14 2.00 -4.67 19.08
C TRP A 14 2.08 -5.86 20.03
N LYS A 15 1.18 -5.94 21.02
CA LYS A 15 1.11 -7.05 21.97
C LYS A 15 -0.35 -7.48 22.11
N ASP A 16 -0.65 -8.70 21.68
CA ASP A 16 -1.96 -9.31 21.86
C ASP A 16 -1.98 -10.18 23.13
N PRO A 17 -3.08 -10.19 23.89
CA PRO A 17 -3.29 -11.16 24.96
C PRO A 17 -3.59 -12.59 24.45
N PHE A 18 -3.99 -12.75 23.18
CA PHE A 18 -4.24 -14.03 22.53
C PHE A 18 -3.00 -14.51 21.73
N PRO A 19 -2.85 -15.83 21.48
CA PRO A 19 -1.69 -16.39 20.78
C PRO A 19 -1.77 -16.17 19.26
N VAL A 20 -1.77 -14.91 18.85
CA VAL A 20 -1.74 -14.53 17.43
C VAL A 20 -0.29 -14.46 16.97
N ASN A 21 0.02 -15.14 15.86
CA ASN A 21 1.35 -15.09 15.26
C ASN A 21 1.63 -13.70 14.70
N ARG A 22 2.73 -13.08 15.15
CA ARG A 22 3.21 -11.82 14.58
C ARG A 22 3.61 -12.08 13.13
N GLY A 23 2.92 -11.44 12.19
CA GLY A 23 3.28 -11.50 10.79
C GLY A 23 4.43 -10.53 10.50
N ARG A 24 5.04 -10.71 9.33
CA ARG A 24 5.96 -9.73 8.76
C ARG A 24 5.20 -9.01 7.66
N ALA A 25 4.99 -7.71 7.83
CA ALA A 25 4.58 -6.84 6.74
C ALA A 25 5.78 -5.96 6.36
N VAL A 26 5.90 -5.58 5.10
CA VAL A 26 6.98 -4.70 4.63
C VAL A 26 6.46 -3.27 4.58
N LEU A 27 5.46 -3.04 3.74
CA LEU A 27 4.80 -1.76 3.52
C LEU A 27 3.50 -2.01 2.75
N MET A 28 2.42 -1.31 3.10
CA MET A 28 1.16 -1.38 2.35
C MET A 28 0.79 0.01 1.85
N ALA A 29 0.66 0.15 0.53
CA ALA A 29 0.17 1.37 -0.09
C ALA A 29 -1.34 1.26 -0.31
N GLN A 30 -2.08 2.25 0.17
CA GLN A 30 -3.51 2.42 -0.08
C GLN A 30 -3.70 3.61 -1.03
N LEU A 31 -4.38 3.35 -2.15
CA LEU A 31 -4.68 4.33 -3.18
C LEU A 31 -6.19 4.52 -3.24
N GLU A 32 -6.66 5.76 -3.14
CA GLU A 32 -8.08 6.09 -3.23
C GLU A 32 -8.39 6.86 -4.50
N PHE A 33 -9.45 6.44 -5.18
CA PHE A 33 -9.98 7.04 -6.40
C PHE A 33 -11.47 7.33 -6.22
N ASP A 34 -12.01 8.26 -7.01
CA ASP A 34 -13.43 8.62 -6.94
C ASP A 34 -14.34 7.65 -7.71
N SER A 35 -13.78 6.87 -8.64
CA SER A 35 -14.51 5.85 -9.38
C SER A 35 -13.57 4.71 -9.85
N GLU A 36 -14.17 3.58 -10.20
CA GLU A 36 -13.44 2.43 -10.75
C GLU A 36 -12.78 2.77 -12.10
N GLU A 37 -13.45 3.55 -12.96
CA GLU A 37 -12.91 3.96 -14.25
C GLU A 37 -11.67 4.84 -14.07
N ALA A 38 -11.67 5.72 -13.06
CA ALA A 38 -10.50 6.53 -12.73
C ALA A 38 -9.33 5.64 -12.26
N MET A 39 -9.61 4.64 -11.43
CA MET A 39 -8.62 3.64 -11.01
C MET A 39 -8.05 2.86 -12.19
N ASN A 40 -8.91 2.34 -13.07
CA ASN A 40 -8.51 1.57 -14.24
C ASN A 40 -7.64 2.39 -15.20
N ARG A 41 -7.99 3.67 -15.45
CA ARG A 41 -7.13 4.59 -16.22
C ARG A 41 -5.78 4.83 -15.53
N ALA A 42 -5.77 4.97 -14.21
CA ALA A 42 -4.52 5.10 -13.46
C ALA A 42 -3.66 3.85 -13.59
N PHE A 43 -4.25 2.66 -13.55
CA PHE A 43 -3.52 1.40 -13.62
C PHE A 43 -2.98 1.09 -15.03
N ALA A 44 -3.62 1.62 -16.07
CA ALA A 44 -3.14 1.56 -17.45
C ALA A 44 -2.09 2.65 -17.81
N SER A 45 -1.76 3.54 -16.87
CA SER A 45 -0.88 4.68 -17.13
C SER A 45 0.61 4.31 -17.22
N PRO A 46 1.42 5.06 -17.99
CA PRO A 46 2.86 4.85 -18.05
C PRO A 46 3.55 5.04 -16.68
N GLU A 47 3.04 5.91 -15.82
CA GLU A 47 3.57 6.10 -14.47
C GLU A 47 3.38 4.83 -13.62
N ARG A 48 2.20 4.19 -13.72
CA ARG A 48 1.98 2.92 -13.02
C ARG A 48 2.87 1.82 -13.58
N ALA A 49 3.10 1.78 -14.89
CA ALA A 49 4.02 0.83 -15.52
C ALA A 49 5.45 1.01 -15.00
N ALA A 50 5.95 2.25 -14.96
CA ALA A 50 7.26 2.58 -14.39
C ALA A 50 7.38 2.17 -12.91
N ALA A 51 6.38 2.48 -12.09
CA ALA A 51 6.35 2.05 -10.69
C ALA A 51 6.34 0.51 -10.52
N ARG A 52 5.77 -0.21 -11.48
CA ARG A 52 5.72 -1.68 -11.51
C ARG A 52 7.08 -2.28 -11.83
N GLU A 53 7.84 -1.64 -12.73
CA GLU A 53 9.22 -2.02 -13.01
C GLU A 53 10.14 -1.70 -11.83
N ASP A 54 9.95 -0.56 -11.17
CA ASP A 54 10.70 -0.22 -9.96
C ASP A 54 10.42 -1.20 -8.81
N PHE A 55 9.18 -1.68 -8.68
CA PHE A 55 8.81 -2.70 -7.69
C PHE A 55 9.67 -3.97 -7.77
N LYS A 56 10.17 -4.34 -8.97
CA LYS A 56 11.04 -5.52 -9.15
C LYS A 56 12.42 -5.36 -8.50
N ARG A 57 12.80 -4.13 -8.12
CA ARG A 57 14.06 -3.84 -7.41
C ARG A 57 13.93 -3.99 -5.90
N PHE A 58 12.71 -4.13 -5.38
CA PHE A 58 12.48 -4.39 -3.97
C PHE A 58 12.85 -5.84 -3.61
N MET A 59 13.15 -6.07 -2.35
CA MET A 59 13.40 -7.41 -1.82
C MET A 59 12.18 -8.29 -2.07
N THR A 60 12.40 -9.53 -2.50
CA THR A 60 11.33 -10.53 -2.60
C THR A 60 10.80 -10.85 -1.21
N TYR A 61 9.48 -10.78 -1.03
CA TYR A 61 8.81 -11.20 0.19
C TYR A 61 8.37 -12.66 0.06
N GLU A 62 8.83 -13.51 0.97
CA GLU A 62 8.31 -14.87 1.15
C GLU A 62 7.49 -14.92 2.44
N GLY A 63 6.19 -15.21 2.31
CA GLY A 63 5.26 -15.31 3.44
C GLY A 63 3.79 -15.19 3.03
N THR A 64 2.89 -15.34 3.99
CA THR A 64 1.44 -15.21 3.78
C THR A 64 0.98 -13.78 4.06
N VAL A 65 0.03 -13.29 3.27
CA VAL A 65 -0.64 -12.00 3.53
C VAL A 65 -1.64 -12.18 4.67
N THR A 66 -1.50 -11.38 5.73
CA THR A 66 -2.36 -11.43 6.92
C THR A 66 -2.72 -10.01 7.38
N HIS A 67 -3.77 -9.86 8.19
CA HIS A 67 -4.09 -8.59 8.83
C HIS A 67 -3.09 -8.32 9.96
N GLN A 68 -2.41 -7.17 9.93
CA GLN A 68 -1.36 -6.80 10.90
C GLN A 68 -1.60 -5.39 11.43
N ALA A 69 -1.01 -5.07 12.58
CA ALA A 69 -1.02 -3.72 13.13
C ALA A 69 -0.08 -2.80 12.32
N MET A 70 -0.59 -1.66 11.86
CA MET A 70 0.13 -0.72 11.01
C MET A 70 -0.09 0.72 11.49
N ALA A 71 0.94 1.56 11.41
CA ALA A 71 0.82 3.02 11.48
C ALA A 71 0.56 3.59 10.08
N THR A 72 -0.17 4.70 10.03
CA THR A 72 -0.67 5.26 8.78
C THR A 72 -0.16 6.68 8.57
N GLU A 73 0.39 6.94 7.39
CA GLU A 73 0.80 8.28 6.94
C GLU A 73 0.11 8.65 5.63
N GLU A 74 -0.53 9.81 5.59
CA GLU A 74 -1.05 10.39 4.34
C GLU A 74 0.07 11.18 3.65
N VAL A 75 0.65 10.56 2.63
CA VAL A 75 1.77 11.13 1.87
C VAL A 75 1.32 12.00 0.71
N TRP A 76 0.05 11.88 0.28
CA TRP A 76 -0.50 12.70 -0.79
C TRP A 76 -2.02 12.78 -0.75
N ARG A 77 -2.57 13.95 -1.06
CA ARG A 77 -4.00 14.18 -1.27
C ARG A 77 -4.22 15.28 -2.30
N LYS A 78 -5.19 15.09 -3.19
CA LYS A 78 -5.57 16.11 -4.18
C LYS A 78 -6.09 17.36 -3.47
N GLY A 79 -5.48 18.51 -3.77
CA GLY A 79 -5.89 19.81 -3.24
C GLY A 79 -5.35 20.14 -1.84
N LYS A 80 -4.41 19.34 -1.32
CA LYS A 80 -3.64 19.63 -0.10
C LYS A 80 -2.16 19.76 -0.46
#